data_AF-A0A926YM92-F1
#
_entry.id   AF-A0A926YM92-F1
#
_cell.length_a   1.000
_cell.length_b   1.000
_cell.length_c   1.000
_cell.angle_alpha   90.00
_cell.angle_beta   90.00
_cell.angle_gamma   90.00
#
_symmetry.space_group_name_H-M   'P 1'
#
loop_
_entity.id
_entity.type
_entity.pdbx_description
1 polymer ?
#
loop_
_entity_poly.entity_id
_entity_poly.type
_entity_poly.pdbx_seq_one_letter_code
_entity_poly.pdbx_strand_id
1 'polypeptide(L)'
;MRNKKTNGAIAVRAIAPFVVLLGFDLAESSCAGVLGFAIERIDRTEDERYWLKGFRTFEETDPSLPPGSLVSLLEHPIQAFLWGDFTAKPAHDYTYRIVALRGKPKKLEQSETVAVKITTEDEATGNHTVYFNRSVAGAQAYARKFKNLPPDQVPKGRAWEWLFRGLVEALLTFIQQAKGSQYELRAALYEFHYLPVLQAFGAAQKTGATVKIIFDAKPNGQNYPKQANPAAIANANIEALTLPRQANPSYIAHNKFIVLLKDGKPLQVWTGSTNITDGGISGHSNVGLSCAIPLLLPAISTTGRR
;
A
#
# COMPACT_ATOMS: atom_id res chain seq x y z
N MET A 1 -3.41 2.97 -13.48
CA MET A 1 -4.35 3.39 -14.58
C MET A 1 -4.94 4.80 -14.36
N ARG A 2 -5.33 5.56 -15.41
CA ARG A 2 -5.92 6.92 -15.28
C ARG A 2 -7.02 7.18 -16.32
N ASN A 3 -8.10 7.88 -15.95
CA ASN A 3 -9.17 8.27 -16.88
C ASN A 3 -9.77 9.63 -16.49
N LYS A 4 -10.29 10.39 -17.47
CA LYS A 4 -10.99 11.66 -17.24
C LYS A 4 -12.31 11.66 -18.02
N LYS A 5 -13.38 12.13 -17.38
CA LYS A 5 -14.69 12.34 -17.99
C LYS A 5 -15.25 13.69 -17.61
N THR A 6 -16.03 14.27 -18.52
CA THR A 6 -16.72 15.54 -18.35
C THR A 6 -18.14 15.36 -18.87
N ASN A 7 -19.11 15.96 -18.20
CA ASN A 7 -20.50 16.01 -18.61
C ASN A 7 -21.07 17.40 -18.29
N GLY A 8 -21.23 18.24 -19.30
CA GLY A 8 -21.61 19.64 -19.10
C GLY A 8 -20.62 20.35 -18.17
N ALA A 9 -21.14 20.91 -17.06
CA ALA A 9 -20.38 21.69 -16.10
C ALA A 9 -19.51 20.86 -15.13
N ILE A 10 -19.72 19.55 -15.01
CA ILE A 10 -19.02 18.69 -14.05
C ILE A 10 -17.97 17.81 -14.73
N ALA A 11 -16.82 17.64 -14.09
CA ALA A 11 -15.75 16.77 -14.56
C ALA A 11 -15.17 15.91 -13.44
N VAL A 12 -14.62 14.76 -13.78
CA VAL A 12 -13.90 13.87 -12.86
C VAL A 12 -12.66 13.30 -13.54
N ARG A 13 -11.57 13.22 -12.79
CA ARG A 13 -10.34 12.52 -13.09
C ARG A 13 -10.13 11.43 -12.06
N ALA A 14 -10.07 10.18 -12.53
CA ALA A 14 -9.74 9.02 -11.72
C ALA A 14 -8.31 8.57 -11.99
N ILE A 15 -7.60 8.21 -10.92
CA ILE A 15 -6.30 7.54 -10.97
C ILE A 15 -6.42 6.31 -10.08
N ALA A 16 -6.28 5.13 -10.67
CA ALA A 16 -6.41 3.85 -9.99
C ALA A 16 -5.11 3.05 -10.11
N PRO A 17 -4.14 3.31 -9.22
CA PRO A 17 -3.22 2.29 -8.75
C PRO A 17 -4.01 1.40 -7.76
N PHE A 18 -3.40 1.06 -6.62
CA PHE A 18 -4.01 0.28 -5.56
C PHE A 18 -5.03 1.04 -4.66
N VAL A 19 -5.17 2.36 -4.84
CA VAL A 19 -6.21 3.22 -4.20
C VAL A 19 -6.80 4.05 -5.32
N VAL A 20 -8.13 4.13 -5.44
CA VAL A 20 -8.73 4.98 -6.47
C VAL A 20 -8.80 6.42 -5.96
N LEU A 21 -7.98 7.28 -6.54
CA LEU A 21 -8.02 8.72 -6.30
C LEU A 21 -8.93 9.37 -7.32
N LEU A 22 -9.89 10.14 -6.82
CA LEU A 22 -10.87 10.89 -7.59
C LEU A 22 -10.63 12.38 -7.33
N GLY A 23 -10.28 13.13 -8.36
CA GLY A 23 -10.40 14.58 -8.36
C GLY A 23 -11.56 14.96 -9.25
N PHE A 24 -12.45 15.83 -8.80
CA PHE A 24 -13.58 16.30 -9.60
C PHE A 24 -13.73 17.81 -9.47
N ASP A 25 -14.47 18.39 -10.39
CA ASP A 25 -14.61 19.83 -10.55
C ASP A 25 -16.01 20.17 -11.07
N LEU A 26 -16.49 21.36 -10.75
CA LEU A 26 -17.76 21.91 -11.21
C LEU A 26 -17.54 23.36 -11.62
N ALA A 27 -18.00 23.73 -12.81
CA ALA A 27 -17.89 25.10 -13.30
C ALA A 27 -18.47 26.10 -12.29
N GLU A 28 -17.77 27.20 -12.02
CA GLU A 28 -18.13 28.18 -11.00
C GLU A 28 -19.55 28.74 -11.20
N SER A 29 -19.96 28.97 -12.45
CA SER A 29 -21.31 29.40 -12.82
C SER A 29 -22.41 28.41 -12.42
N SER A 30 -22.05 27.16 -12.16
CA SER A 30 -22.93 26.08 -11.71
C SER A 30 -22.79 25.79 -10.22
N CYS A 31 -21.94 26.50 -9.46
CA CYS A 31 -21.75 26.19 -8.03
C CYS A 31 -22.88 26.70 -7.11
N ALA A 32 -23.78 27.55 -7.61
CA ALA A 32 -24.87 28.11 -6.82
C ALA A 32 -25.72 27.00 -6.15
N GLY A 33 -25.85 27.07 -4.83
CA GLY A 33 -26.68 26.15 -4.03
C GLY A 33 -26.12 24.74 -3.83
N VAL A 34 -24.88 24.46 -4.27
CA VAL A 34 -24.22 23.15 -4.06
C VAL A 34 -23.82 23.00 -2.60
N LEU A 35 -24.33 21.94 -1.96
CA LEU A 35 -23.99 21.57 -0.58
C LEU A 35 -22.83 20.57 -0.50
N GLY A 36 -22.51 19.92 -1.62
CA GLY A 36 -21.37 19.02 -1.76
C GLY A 36 -21.58 17.98 -2.86
N PHE A 37 -20.76 16.92 -2.83
CA PHE A 37 -20.80 15.83 -3.80
C PHE A 37 -21.07 14.47 -3.15
N ALA A 38 -21.92 13.68 -3.78
CA ALA A 38 -22.09 12.25 -3.50
C ALA A 38 -21.25 11.43 -4.48
N ILE A 39 -20.72 10.30 -4.02
CA ILE A 39 -19.96 9.36 -4.85
C ILE A 39 -20.60 8.00 -4.75
N GLU A 40 -21.11 7.50 -5.87
CA GLU A 40 -21.56 6.12 -6.00
C GLU A 40 -20.44 5.28 -6.62
N ARG A 41 -20.17 4.13 -6.01
CA ARG A 41 -19.28 3.13 -6.58
C ARG A 41 -20.11 1.98 -7.13
N ILE A 42 -19.78 1.57 -8.35
CA ILE A 42 -20.28 0.37 -8.99
C ILE A 42 -19.07 -0.52 -9.24
N ASP A 43 -19.00 -1.65 -8.54
CA ASP A 43 -18.08 -2.73 -8.81
C ASP A 43 -18.67 -3.58 -9.93
N ARG A 44 -18.05 -3.56 -11.13
CA ARG A 44 -18.51 -4.31 -12.30
C ARG A 44 -18.02 -5.75 -12.27
N THR A 45 -16.99 -6.03 -11.48
CA THR A 45 -16.40 -7.36 -11.34
C THR A 45 -17.24 -8.20 -10.38
N GLU A 46 -17.72 -7.60 -9.29
CA GLU A 46 -18.53 -8.29 -8.26
C GLU A 46 -20.03 -7.95 -8.31
N ASP A 47 -20.46 -7.13 -9.27
CA ASP A 47 -21.85 -6.66 -9.44
C ASP A 47 -22.43 -5.97 -8.19
N GLU A 48 -21.60 -5.20 -7.48
CA GLU A 48 -22.02 -4.41 -6.32
C GLU A 48 -22.23 -2.94 -6.69
N ARG A 49 -23.24 -2.31 -6.06
CA ARG A 49 -23.51 -0.87 -6.24
C ARG A 49 -23.94 -0.23 -4.95
N TYR A 50 -23.23 0.82 -4.52
CA TYR A 50 -23.58 1.54 -3.30
C TYR A 50 -22.97 2.95 -3.27
N TRP A 51 -23.55 3.81 -2.41
CA TRP A 51 -22.98 5.12 -2.11
C TRP A 51 -21.82 4.97 -1.12
N LEU A 52 -20.68 5.57 -1.46
CA LEU A 52 -19.56 5.65 -0.53
C LEU A 52 -20.00 6.37 0.74
N LYS A 53 -19.26 6.15 1.83
CA LYS A 53 -19.59 6.68 3.14
C LYS A 53 -18.50 7.60 3.67
N GLY A 54 -18.90 8.70 4.29
CA GLY A 54 -18.06 9.65 5.00
C GLY A 54 -18.36 9.65 6.50
N PHE A 55 -17.80 10.62 7.22
CA PHE A 55 -17.98 10.77 8.67
C PHE A 55 -18.49 12.16 9.08
N ARG A 56 -18.70 13.07 8.10
CA ARG A 56 -19.25 14.40 8.34
C ARG A 56 -20.75 14.37 8.09
N THR A 57 -21.49 15.10 8.91
CA THR A 57 -22.94 15.24 8.86
C THR A 57 -23.29 16.74 8.83
N PHE A 58 -24.52 17.07 8.44
CA PHE A 58 -25.05 18.41 8.71
C PHE A 58 -25.59 18.45 10.13
N GLU A 59 -25.50 19.59 10.79
CA GLU A 59 -26.02 19.80 12.16
C GLU A 59 -27.48 19.36 12.29
N GLU A 60 -28.33 19.73 11.33
CA GLU A 60 -29.76 19.43 11.35
C GLU A 60 -30.08 17.94 11.17
N THR A 61 -29.10 17.19 10.66
CA THR A 61 -29.19 15.75 10.40
C THR A 61 -28.24 14.95 11.28
N ASP A 62 -27.54 15.58 12.22
CA ASP A 62 -26.54 14.90 13.02
C ASP A 62 -27.22 13.76 13.80
N PRO A 63 -26.96 12.50 13.43
CA PRO A 63 -27.61 11.37 14.06
C PRO A 63 -27.07 11.09 15.47
N SER A 64 -26.16 11.92 16.01
CA SER A 64 -25.48 11.69 17.29
C SER A 64 -24.79 10.32 17.34
N LEU A 65 -24.19 9.93 16.21
CA LEU A 65 -23.55 8.62 16.09
C LEU A 65 -22.24 8.56 16.90
N PRO A 66 -21.84 7.36 17.38
CA PRO A 66 -20.55 7.18 18.02
C PRO A 66 -19.38 7.68 17.15
N PRO A 67 -18.31 8.24 17.73
CA PRO A 67 -17.15 8.72 17.00
C PRO A 67 -16.62 7.71 15.97
N GLY A 68 -16.40 8.19 14.75
CA GLY A 68 -15.90 7.38 13.64
C GLY A 68 -16.97 6.56 12.92
N SER A 69 -18.26 6.70 13.26
CA SER A 69 -19.35 6.13 12.46
C SER A 69 -19.37 6.67 11.04
N LEU A 70 -19.88 5.85 10.12
CA LEU A 70 -19.92 6.17 8.69
C LEU A 70 -21.35 6.43 8.24
N VAL A 71 -21.56 7.53 7.52
CA VAL A 71 -22.84 7.97 6.96
C VAL A 71 -22.78 8.03 5.44
N SER A 72 -23.92 7.83 4.77
CA SER A 72 -23.98 7.82 3.30
C SER A 72 -23.63 9.17 2.71
N LEU A 73 -22.78 9.21 1.67
CA LEU A 73 -22.50 10.45 0.94
C LEU A 73 -23.70 10.97 0.13
N LEU A 74 -24.74 10.14 -0.08
CA LEU A 74 -25.99 10.63 -0.69
C LEU A 74 -26.77 11.55 0.27
N GLU A 75 -26.69 11.28 1.58
CA GLU A 75 -27.42 12.04 2.61
C GLU A 75 -26.53 13.10 3.25
N HIS A 76 -25.22 12.88 3.24
CA HIS A 76 -24.21 13.75 3.81
C HIS A 76 -23.04 13.90 2.83
N PRO A 77 -23.21 14.72 1.76
CA PRO A 77 -22.22 14.86 0.70
C PRO A 77 -20.91 15.43 1.21
N ILE A 78 -19.81 15.09 0.54
CA ILE A 78 -18.52 15.69 0.84
C ILE A 78 -18.44 17.13 0.34
N GLN A 79 -17.88 18.00 1.16
CA GLN A 79 -17.55 19.39 0.81
C GLN A 79 -16.08 19.50 0.40
N ALA A 80 -15.69 18.67 -0.55
CA ALA A 80 -14.34 18.60 -1.08
C ALA A 80 -14.37 18.19 -2.54
N PHE A 81 -13.32 18.52 -3.29
CA PHE A 81 -13.14 18.19 -4.71
C PHE A 81 -12.19 16.98 -4.94
N LEU A 82 -11.82 16.29 -3.86
CA LEU A 82 -10.93 15.14 -3.86
C LEU A 82 -11.51 14.03 -2.98
N TRP A 83 -11.39 12.79 -3.42
CA TRP A 83 -11.68 11.60 -2.63
C TRP A 83 -10.69 10.46 -2.92
N GLY A 84 -10.35 9.69 -1.89
CA GLY A 84 -9.57 8.45 -2.03
C GLY A 84 -10.39 7.24 -1.58
N ASP A 85 -10.66 6.31 -2.47
CA ASP A 85 -11.28 5.03 -2.13
C ASP A 85 -10.20 3.98 -1.80
N PHE A 86 -9.94 3.82 -0.51
CA PHE A 86 -8.99 2.85 0.06
C PHE A 86 -9.57 1.42 0.19
N THR A 87 -10.80 1.21 -0.30
CA THR A 87 -11.52 -0.07 -0.23
C THR A 87 -11.68 -0.74 -1.60
N ALA A 88 -11.23 -0.09 -2.68
CA ALA A 88 -11.12 -0.71 -3.98
C ALA A 88 -10.17 -1.92 -3.94
N LYS A 89 -10.48 -2.95 -4.73
CA LYS A 89 -9.69 -4.17 -4.85
C LYS A 89 -8.80 -4.11 -6.10
N PRO A 90 -7.63 -4.78 -6.12
CA PRO A 90 -6.81 -4.90 -7.33
C PRO A 90 -7.53 -5.71 -8.42
N ALA A 91 -7.14 -5.53 -9.68
CA ALA A 91 -7.71 -6.27 -10.82
C ALA A 91 -9.26 -6.22 -10.91
N HIS A 92 -9.86 -5.08 -10.57
CA HIS A 92 -11.31 -4.88 -10.61
C HIS A 92 -11.68 -3.72 -11.54
N ASP A 93 -12.84 -3.87 -12.19
CA ASP A 93 -13.45 -2.84 -13.02
C ASP A 93 -14.48 -2.05 -12.21
N TYR A 94 -14.20 -0.77 -12.02
CA TYR A 94 -15.07 0.14 -11.30
C TYR A 94 -15.70 1.18 -12.22
N THR A 95 -16.92 1.58 -11.88
CA THR A 95 -17.49 2.87 -12.30
C THR A 95 -17.74 3.73 -11.07
N TYR A 96 -17.15 4.92 -11.05
CA TYR A 96 -17.46 5.93 -10.03
C TYR A 96 -18.36 6.99 -10.65
N ARG A 97 -19.51 7.25 -10.02
CA ARG A 97 -20.44 8.31 -10.41
C ARG A 97 -20.41 9.41 -9.35
N ILE A 98 -19.97 10.59 -9.76
CA ILE A 98 -19.96 11.81 -8.95
C ILE A 98 -21.27 12.55 -9.21
N VAL A 99 -21.89 13.08 -8.15
CA VAL A 99 -23.16 13.79 -8.22
C VAL A 99 -23.10 15.03 -7.33
N ALA A 100 -23.34 16.21 -7.89
CA ALA A 100 -23.56 17.42 -7.09
C ALA A 100 -24.93 17.36 -6.40
N LEU A 101 -24.97 17.70 -5.12
CA LEU A 101 -26.20 17.77 -4.33
C LEU A 101 -26.52 19.21 -3.95
N ARG A 102 -27.79 19.60 -4.12
CA ARG A 102 -28.33 20.92 -3.74
C ARG A 102 -29.52 20.79 -2.80
N GLY A 103 -30.09 21.93 -2.39
CA GLY A 103 -31.32 21.99 -1.60
C GLY A 103 -31.02 22.31 -0.14
N LYS A 104 -31.57 21.52 0.78
CA LYS A 104 -31.35 21.66 2.23
C LYS A 104 -31.01 20.30 2.84
N PRO A 105 -30.32 20.24 3.99
CA PRO A 105 -30.22 19.01 4.76
C PRO A 105 -31.61 18.35 4.93
N LYS A 106 -31.70 17.01 4.81
CA LYS A 106 -32.94 16.19 4.71
C LYS A 106 -33.75 16.28 3.41
N LYS A 107 -33.48 17.27 2.55
CA LYS A 107 -34.17 17.48 1.26
C LYS A 107 -33.12 17.79 0.18
N LEU A 108 -32.19 16.85 0.01
CA LEU A 108 -31.13 16.95 -0.99
C LEU A 108 -31.65 16.52 -2.35
N GLU A 109 -31.28 17.27 -3.37
CA GLU A 109 -31.64 17.01 -4.75
C GLU A 109 -30.37 16.72 -5.56
N GLN A 110 -30.37 15.60 -6.29
CA GLN A 110 -29.30 15.26 -7.23
C GLN A 110 -29.39 16.18 -8.44
N SER A 111 -28.22 16.58 -8.94
CA SER A 111 -28.13 17.52 -10.06
C SER A 111 -27.05 17.09 -11.06
N GLU A 112 -26.00 17.87 -11.30
CA GLU A 112 -24.95 17.52 -12.25
C GLU A 112 -24.29 16.20 -11.85
N THR A 113 -24.11 15.32 -12.84
CA THR A 113 -23.48 14.03 -12.63
C THR A 113 -22.51 13.67 -13.73
N VAL A 114 -21.41 13.02 -13.37
CA VAL A 114 -20.46 12.43 -14.29
C VAL A 114 -20.01 11.07 -13.79
N ALA A 115 -19.89 10.12 -14.71
CA ALA A 115 -19.40 8.79 -14.42
C ALA A 115 -18.07 8.52 -15.13
N VAL A 116 -17.13 7.90 -14.42
CA VAL A 116 -15.84 7.48 -14.96
C VAL A 116 -15.63 6.00 -14.70
N LYS A 117 -15.24 5.29 -15.76
CA LYS A 117 -14.83 3.88 -15.69
C LYS A 117 -13.32 3.80 -15.46
N ILE A 118 -12.89 2.91 -14.58
CA ILE A 118 -11.48 2.67 -14.32
C ILE A 118 -11.25 1.21 -13.94
N THR A 119 -10.12 0.67 -14.36
CA THR A 119 -9.63 -0.65 -13.93
C THR A 119 -8.48 -0.45 -12.96
N THR A 120 -8.53 -1.06 -11.78
CA THR A 120 -7.41 -1.06 -10.84
C THR A 120 -6.28 -1.95 -11.34
N GLU A 121 -5.06 -1.64 -10.93
CA GLU A 121 -3.89 -2.43 -11.33
C GLU A 121 -3.99 -3.87 -10.80
N ASP A 122 -3.53 -4.82 -11.61
CA ASP A 122 -3.38 -6.21 -11.20
C ASP A 122 -1.99 -6.38 -10.56
N GLU A 123 -1.97 -6.84 -9.31
CA GLU A 123 -0.74 -7.05 -8.57
C GLU A 123 0.01 -8.33 -8.99
N ALA A 124 -0.67 -9.26 -9.67
CA ALA A 124 -0.08 -10.50 -10.17
C ALA A 124 0.56 -10.33 -11.55
N THR A 125 0.12 -9.33 -12.34
CA THR A 125 0.57 -9.14 -13.72
C THR A 125 1.11 -7.74 -13.94
N GLY A 126 2.42 -7.61 -14.18
CA GLY A 126 3.03 -6.33 -14.50
C GLY A 126 4.55 -6.37 -14.49
N ASN A 127 5.18 -5.46 -15.24
CA ASN A 127 6.63 -5.26 -15.21
C ASN A 127 7.09 -4.49 -13.96
N HIS A 128 6.17 -3.75 -13.34
CA HIS A 128 6.33 -3.02 -12.10
C HIS A 128 5.06 -3.19 -11.27
N THR A 129 5.21 -3.57 -10.00
CA THR A 129 4.08 -3.67 -9.07
C THR A 129 4.40 -2.95 -7.78
N VAL A 130 3.47 -2.11 -7.32
CA VAL A 130 3.62 -1.25 -6.14
C VAL A 130 2.65 -1.70 -5.05
N TYR A 131 3.19 -2.06 -3.89
CA TYR A 131 2.45 -2.54 -2.73
C TYR A 131 2.56 -1.52 -1.59
N PHE A 132 1.42 -1.10 -1.04
CA PHE A 132 1.37 -0.22 0.13
C PHE A 132 0.73 -0.94 1.30
N ASN A 133 1.39 -0.92 2.45
CA ASN A 133 0.75 -1.35 3.70
C ASN A 133 -0.27 -0.30 4.19
N ARG A 134 -1.05 -0.64 5.22
CA ARG A 134 -1.89 0.32 5.96
C ARG A 134 -1.12 0.80 7.18
N SER A 135 -0.95 2.11 7.25
CA SER A 135 0.13 2.70 8.05
C SER A 135 -0.21 3.07 9.49
N VAL A 136 -1.43 2.86 9.97
CA VAL A 136 -1.82 3.38 11.29
C VAL A 136 -2.86 2.48 11.95
N ALA A 137 -2.44 1.68 12.94
CA ALA A 137 -3.36 1.00 13.85
C ALA A 137 -4.21 1.98 14.68
N GLY A 138 -3.78 3.24 14.79
CA GLY A 138 -4.57 4.35 15.35
C GLY A 138 -5.56 5.02 14.37
N ALA A 139 -5.70 4.54 13.13
CA ALA A 139 -6.68 5.11 12.20
C ALA A 139 -8.11 4.79 12.66
N GLN A 140 -9.06 5.72 12.43
CA GLN A 140 -10.48 5.47 12.68
C GLN A 140 -11.00 4.20 11.97
N ALA A 141 -10.42 3.84 10.82
CA ALA A 141 -10.72 2.58 10.12
C ALA A 141 -10.33 1.34 10.93
N TYR A 142 -9.18 1.37 11.60
CA TYR A 142 -8.74 0.29 12.49
C TYR A 142 -9.61 0.25 13.74
N ALA A 143 -9.89 1.41 14.36
CA ALA A 143 -10.80 1.52 15.49
C ALA A 143 -12.18 0.91 15.19
N ARG A 144 -12.75 1.20 14.03
CA ARG A 144 -14.03 0.61 13.59
C ARG A 144 -13.96 -0.90 13.46
N LYS A 145 -12.92 -1.40 12.79
CA LYS A 145 -12.79 -2.81 12.39
C LYS A 145 -12.34 -3.73 13.52
N PHE A 146 -11.42 -3.26 14.36
CA PHE A 146 -10.74 -4.05 15.39
C PHE A 146 -10.87 -3.47 16.80
N LYS A 147 -11.68 -2.43 16.98
CA LYS A 147 -11.98 -1.83 18.31
C LYS A 147 -10.74 -1.38 19.07
N ASN A 148 -9.72 -0.92 18.35
CA ASN A 148 -8.41 -0.52 18.89
C ASN A 148 -7.69 -1.61 19.68
N LEU A 149 -8.03 -2.89 19.47
CA LEU A 149 -7.24 -3.99 20.01
C LEU A 149 -5.84 -3.94 19.42
N PRO A 150 -4.78 -4.13 20.22
CA PRO A 150 -3.44 -4.35 19.72
C PRO A 150 -3.42 -5.44 18.63
N PRO A 151 -2.65 -5.29 17.53
CA PRO A 151 -2.72 -6.23 16.41
C PRO A 151 -2.47 -7.70 16.77
N ASP A 152 -1.59 -7.94 17.75
CA ASP A 152 -1.27 -9.25 18.33
C ASP A 152 -2.43 -9.85 19.15
N GLN A 153 -3.35 -9.02 19.65
CA GLN A 153 -4.54 -9.46 20.37
C GLN A 153 -5.74 -9.71 19.47
N VAL A 154 -5.66 -9.35 18.18
CA VAL A 154 -6.75 -9.62 17.22
C VAL A 154 -6.69 -11.09 16.79
N PRO A 155 -7.76 -11.87 17.00
CA PRO A 155 -7.75 -13.30 16.71
C PRO A 155 -7.39 -13.62 15.27
N LYS A 156 -6.64 -14.72 15.11
CA LYS A 156 -6.24 -15.30 13.81
C LYS A 156 -5.36 -14.36 12.97
N GLY A 157 -4.67 -13.39 13.58
CA GLY A 157 -3.78 -12.48 12.85
C GLY A 157 -4.49 -11.53 11.89
N ARG A 158 -5.83 -11.39 11.98
CA ARG A 158 -6.61 -10.57 11.02
C ARG A 158 -6.22 -9.10 10.99
N ALA A 159 -5.72 -8.56 12.10
CA ALA A 159 -5.18 -7.21 12.13
C ALA A 159 -3.93 -7.12 11.27
N TRP A 160 -3.01 -8.07 11.39
CA TRP A 160 -1.79 -8.14 10.60
C TRP A 160 -2.09 -8.27 9.11
N GLU A 161 -2.92 -9.23 8.69
CA GLU A 161 -3.35 -9.36 7.28
C GLU A 161 -3.93 -8.06 6.73
N TRP A 162 -4.75 -7.37 7.54
CA TRP A 162 -5.32 -6.09 7.15
C TRP A 162 -4.27 -4.97 7.09
N LEU A 163 -3.30 -4.94 8.00
CA LEU A 163 -2.23 -3.95 8.01
C LEU A 163 -1.21 -4.18 6.88
N PHE A 164 -0.84 -5.43 6.61
CA PHE A 164 0.11 -5.81 5.56
C PHE A 164 -0.41 -5.42 4.18
N ARG A 165 -1.72 -5.63 3.95
CA ARG A 165 -2.40 -5.22 2.72
C ARG A 165 -1.65 -5.71 1.47
N GLY A 166 -1.27 -7.00 1.44
CA GLY A 166 -0.59 -7.63 0.30
C GLY A 166 0.93 -7.38 0.23
N LEU A 167 1.47 -6.40 0.98
CA LEU A 167 2.90 -6.08 0.92
C LEU A 167 3.78 -7.24 1.37
N VAL A 168 3.42 -7.89 2.49
CA VAL A 168 4.21 -9.02 3.03
C VAL A 168 4.08 -10.22 2.14
N GLU A 169 2.86 -10.52 1.71
CA GLU A 169 2.53 -11.62 0.84
C GLU A 169 3.30 -11.52 -0.48
N ALA A 170 3.38 -10.32 -1.06
CA ALA A 170 4.16 -10.04 -2.25
C ALA A 170 5.67 -10.17 -2.02
N LEU A 171 6.20 -9.67 -0.90
CA LEU A 171 7.62 -9.81 -0.54
C LEU A 171 8.00 -11.29 -0.36
N LEU A 172 7.17 -12.07 0.34
CA LEU A 172 7.38 -13.50 0.53
C LEU A 172 7.33 -14.23 -0.82
N THR A 173 6.35 -13.90 -1.65
CA THR A 173 6.23 -14.45 -3.02
C THR A 173 7.46 -14.11 -3.86
N PHE A 174 7.99 -12.89 -3.75
CA PHE A 174 9.22 -12.48 -4.44
C PHE A 174 10.42 -13.36 -4.05
N ILE A 175 10.63 -13.58 -2.75
CA ILE A 175 11.71 -14.43 -2.24
C ILE A 175 11.54 -15.88 -2.71
N GLN A 176 10.30 -16.38 -2.71
CA GLN A 176 9.97 -17.74 -3.15
C GLN A 176 10.23 -18.01 -4.64
N GLN A 177 10.46 -16.99 -5.47
CA GLN A 177 10.83 -17.21 -6.87
C GLN A 177 12.20 -17.90 -7.02
N ALA A 178 13.09 -17.75 -6.03
CA ALA A 178 14.42 -18.37 -6.06
C ALA A 178 14.34 -19.87 -5.71
N LYS A 179 14.18 -20.72 -6.73
CA LYS A 179 14.02 -22.18 -6.59
C LYS A 179 15.07 -22.95 -7.38
N GLY A 180 16.02 -23.57 -6.67
CA GLY A 180 17.08 -24.37 -7.29
C GLY A 180 18.40 -23.63 -7.50
N SER A 181 19.44 -24.39 -7.84
CA SER A 181 20.84 -23.92 -7.94
C SER A 181 21.09 -22.84 -8.99
N GLN A 182 20.21 -22.73 -9.99
CA GLN A 182 20.27 -21.68 -11.01
C GLN A 182 19.88 -20.30 -10.46
N TYR A 183 19.21 -20.21 -9.30
CA TYR A 183 18.72 -18.95 -8.76
C TYR A 183 19.63 -18.39 -7.66
N GLU A 184 19.66 -17.05 -7.58
CA GLU A 184 20.30 -16.33 -6.48
C GLU A 184 19.42 -15.22 -5.92
N LEU A 185 19.54 -14.97 -4.63
CA LEU A 185 19.04 -13.76 -3.95
C LEU A 185 20.21 -12.97 -3.38
N ARG A 186 20.31 -11.70 -3.77
CA ARG A 186 21.28 -10.75 -3.21
C ARG A 186 20.56 -9.59 -2.55
N ALA A 187 20.68 -9.45 -1.24
CA ALA A 187 19.93 -8.47 -0.47
C ALA A 187 20.83 -7.52 0.32
N ALA A 188 20.38 -6.28 0.45
CA ALA A 188 20.90 -5.33 1.44
C ALA A 188 19.72 -4.73 2.20
N LEU A 189 19.64 -5.03 3.50
CA LEU A 189 18.48 -4.75 4.35
C LEU A 189 18.93 -4.09 5.66
N TYR A 190 18.52 -2.83 5.88
CA TYR A 190 18.91 -2.04 7.05
C TYR A 190 18.43 -2.67 8.37
N GLU A 191 17.11 -2.65 8.60
CA GLU A 191 16.47 -3.38 9.69
C GLU A 191 15.93 -4.70 9.14
N PHE A 192 16.38 -5.81 9.72
CA PHE A 192 16.21 -7.16 9.19
C PHE A 192 15.91 -8.15 10.33
N HIS A 193 14.73 -8.02 10.92
CA HIS A 193 14.32 -8.84 12.06
C HIS A 193 12.85 -9.30 12.06
N TYR A 194 12.11 -9.11 10.97
CA TYR A 194 10.79 -9.73 10.80
C TYR A 194 10.90 -11.22 10.43
N LEU A 195 10.64 -12.08 11.41
CA LEU A 195 10.93 -13.52 11.35
C LEU A 195 10.38 -14.25 10.10
N PRO A 196 9.13 -14.03 9.64
CA PRO A 196 8.62 -14.72 8.44
C PRO A 196 9.45 -14.44 7.18
N VAL A 197 9.98 -13.23 7.02
CA VAL A 197 10.84 -12.89 5.87
C VAL A 197 12.22 -13.54 6.01
N LEU A 198 12.78 -13.57 7.22
CA LEU A 198 14.05 -14.27 7.48
C LEU A 198 13.91 -15.77 7.19
N GLN A 199 12.80 -16.39 7.63
CA GLN A 199 12.49 -17.78 7.35
C GLN A 199 12.30 -18.06 5.85
N ALA A 200 11.72 -17.12 5.09
CA ALA A 200 11.59 -17.24 3.64
C ALA A 200 12.95 -17.28 2.93
N PHE A 201 13.93 -16.51 3.37
CA PHE A 201 15.30 -16.62 2.86
C PHE A 201 15.93 -17.98 3.16
N GLY A 202 15.75 -18.50 4.38
CA GLY A 202 16.19 -19.86 4.73
C GLY A 202 15.50 -20.93 3.88
N ALA A 203 14.20 -20.78 3.63
CA ALA A 203 13.46 -21.69 2.75
C ALA A 203 13.96 -21.64 1.30
N ALA A 204 14.27 -20.45 0.77
CA ALA A 204 14.86 -20.30 -0.56
C ALA A 204 16.21 -21.02 -0.66
N GLN A 205 17.09 -20.89 0.34
CA GLN A 205 18.37 -21.61 0.37
C GLN A 205 18.17 -23.13 0.36
N LYS A 206 17.17 -23.66 1.09
CA LYS A 206 16.88 -25.11 1.11
C LYS A 206 16.46 -25.66 -0.24
N THR A 207 16.04 -24.82 -1.18
CA THR A 207 15.78 -25.25 -2.57
C THR A 207 17.05 -25.45 -3.40
N GLY A 208 18.21 -25.01 -2.89
CA GLY A 208 19.48 -24.98 -3.61
C GLY A 208 19.85 -23.59 -4.15
N ALA A 209 18.98 -22.58 -4.01
CA ALA A 209 19.31 -21.21 -4.43
C ALA A 209 20.43 -20.62 -3.58
N THR A 210 21.30 -19.81 -4.18
CA THR A 210 22.32 -19.07 -3.44
C THR A 210 21.72 -17.83 -2.80
N VAL A 211 21.86 -17.65 -1.49
CA VAL A 211 21.33 -16.49 -0.78
C VAL A 211 22.47 -15.73 -0.09
N LYS A 212 22.59 -14.43 -0.36
CA LYS A 212 23.58 -13.53 0.26
C LYS A 212 22.91 -12.26 0.73
N ILE A 213 23.02 -11.96 2.02
CA ILE A 213 22.32 -10.85 2.66
C ILE A 213 23.32 -10.00 3.42
N ILE A 214 23.32 -8.69 3.17
CA ILE A 214 24.05 -7.72 3.99
C ILE A 214 23.05 -6.99 4.87
N PHE A 215 23.38 -6.84 6.16
CA PHE A 215 22.56 -6.10 7.11
C PHE A 215 23.38 -5.09 7.92
N ASP A 216 22.72 -4.08 8.48
CA ASP A 216 23.38 -3.11 9.35
C ASP A 216 23.66 -3.73 10.72
N ALA A 217 24.95 -3.81 11.08
CA ALA A 217 25.45 -4.31 12.35
C ALA A 217 26.27 -3.24 13.09
N LYS A 218 26.11 -1.98 12.71
CA LYS A 218 26.86 -0.86 13.27
C LYS A 218 26.25 -0.42 14.60
N PRO A 219 27.06 -0.01 15.60
CA PRO A 219 26.55 0.69 16.77
C PRO A 219 26.00 2.06 16.32
N ASN A 220 24.71 2.10 16.04
CA ASN A 220 23.94 3.33 15.82
C ASN A 220 23.38 3.81 17.17
N GLY A 221 22.71 4.97 17.21
CA GLY A 221 22.22 5.64 18.44
C GLY A 221 21.81 4.71 19.58
N GLN A 222 20.55 4.26 19.62
CA GLN A 222 20.06 3.30 20.63
C GLN A 222 20.56 1.85 20.39
N ASN A 223 21.71 1.67 19.76
CA ASN A 223 22.28 0.40 19.32
C ASN A 223 21.33 -0.44 18.42
N TYR A 224 20.39 0.24 17.76
CA TYR A 224 19.39 -0.32 16.88
C TYR A 224 19.73 0.00 15.41
N PRO A 225 19.65 -0.95 14.47
CA PRO A 225 19.14 -2.32 14.61
C PRO A 225 20.19 -3.38 15.00
N LYS A 226 21.41 -2.99 15.37
CA LYS A 226 22.53 -3.92 15.66
C LYS A 226 22.19 -5.02 16.67
N GLN A 227 21.40 -4.73 17.70
CA GLN A 227 21.01 -5.77 18.68
C GLN A 227 19.88 -6.67 18.16
N ALA A 228 18.93 -6.11 17.41
CA ALA A 228 17.75 -6.84 16.95
C ALA A 228 18.06 -7.79 15.78
N ASN A 229 18.90 -7.36 14.83
CA ASN A 229 19.19 -8.15 13.63
C ASN A 229 19.83 -9.52 13.97
N PRO A 230 20.94 -9.63 14.73
CA PRO A 230 21.58 -10.91 15.02
C PRO A 230 20.66 -11.88 15.77
N ALA A 231 19.86 -11.38 16.73
CA ALA A 231 18.94 -12.21 17.49
C ALA A 231 17.88 -12.85 16.59
N ALA A 232 17.30 -12.08 15.67
CA ALA A 232 16.32 -12.60 14.72
C ALA A 232 16.95 -13.52 13.66
N ILE A 233 18.15 -13.20 13.18
CA ILE A 233 18.94 -14.04 12.25
C ILE A 233 19.19 -15.41 12.87
N ALA A 234 19.61 -15.45 14.15
CA ALA A 234 19.83 -16.69 14.88
C ALA A 234 18.54 -17.48 15.08
N ASN A 235 17.44 -16.81 15.45
CA ASN A 235 16.13 -17.44 15.57
C ASN A 235 15.65 -18.09 14.25
N ALA A 236 16.02 -17.50 13.11
CA ALA A 236 15.71 -18.03 11.78
C ALA A 236 16.72 -19.10 11.29
N ASN A 237 17.85 -19.30 11.97
CA ASN A 237 18.95 -20.19 11.57
C ASN A 237 19.51 -19.87 10.17
N ILE A 238 19.76 -18.59 9.89
CA ILE A 238 20.25 -18.10 8.58
C ILE A 238 21.59 -17.36 8.67
N GLU A 239 22.34 -17.49 9.75
CA GLU A 239 23.61 -16.81 9.99
C GLU A 239 24.56 -16.95 8.81
N ALA A 240 24.68 -18.17 8.26
CA ALA A 240 25.54 -18.49 7.12
C ALA A 240 25.15 -17.78 5.81
N LEU A 241 23.92 -17.24 5.72
CA LEU A 241 23.45 -16.46 4.56
C LEU A 241 23.78 -14.97 4.68
N THR A 242 24.22 -14.54 5.86
CA THR A 242 24.32 -13.12 6.22
C THR A 242 25.76 -12.66 6.38
N LEU A 243 26.00 -11.39 6.05
CA LEU A 243 27.25 -10.69 6.27
C LEU A 243 26.96 -9.39 7.04
N PRO A 244 27.44 -9.26 8.29
CA PRO A 244 27.25 -8.03 9.07
C PRO A 244 28.07 -6.90 8.45
N ARG A 245 27.43 -5.77 8.13
CA ARG A 245 28.13 -4.55 7.75
C ARG A 245 28.39 -3.69 8.99
N GLN A 246 29.66 -3.46 9.27
CA GLN A 246 30.13 -2.55 10.34
C GLN A 246 30.92 -1.34 9.79
N ALA A 247 31.27 -1.36 8.50
CA ALA A 247 32.10 -0.34 7.87
C ALA A 247 31.39 1.01 7.68
N ASN A 248 32.20 2.07 7.71
CA ASN A 248 31.85 3.48 7.56
C ASN A 248 31.00 4.04 8.73
N PRO A 249 31.64 4.53 9.81
CA PRO A 249 30.95 5.01 11.01
C PRO A 249 30.12 6.28 10.77
N SER A 250 30.27 6.97 9.64
CA SER A 250 29.50 8.17 9.32
C SER A 250 28.16 7.88 8.64
N TYR A 251 27.95 6.69 8.07
CA TYR A 251 26.74 6.38 7.28
C TYR A 251 26.14 5.02 7.60
N ILE A 252 24.84 5.01 7.88
CA ILE A 252 24.05 3.78 8.05
C ILE A 252 23.86 3.05 6.71
N ALA A 253 23.70 1.73 6.76
CA ALA A 253 23.39 0.90 5.61
C ALA A 253 21.88 0.90 5.31
N HIS A 254 21.30 2.06 5.00
CA HIS A 254 19.84 2.28 4.90
C HIS A 254 19.15 1.62 3.69
N ASN A 255 19.78 0.62 3.08
CA ASN A 255 19.30 -0.10 1.91
C ASN A 255 18.12 -1.02 2.25
N LYS A 256 17.19 -1.14 1.30
CA LYS A 256 16.00 -2.00 1.37
C LYS A 256 15.78 -2.59 -0.01
N PHE A 257 16.65 -3.51 -0.42
CA PHE A 257 16.48 -4.17 -1.71
C PHE A 257 16.87 -5.64 -1.69
N ILE A 258 16.26 -6.39 -2.60
CA ILE A 258 16.54 -7.80 -2.89
C ILE A 258 16.59 -7.96 -4.41
N VAL A 259 17.70 -8.46 -4.92
CA VAL A 259 17.87 -8.78 -6.35
C VAL A 259 17.68 -10.27 -6.53
N LEU A 260 16.76 -10.66 -7.41
CA LEU A 260 16.59 -12.01 -7.90
C LEU A 260 17.42 -12.20 -9.16
N LEU A 261 18.27 -13.21 -9.17
CA LEU A 261 19.06 -13.61 -10.34
C LEU A 261 18.73 -15.04 -10.76
N LYS A 262 18.95 -15.32 -12.04
CA LYS A 262 18.96 -16.67 -12.61
C LYS A 262 20.14 -16.83 -13.54
N ASP A 263 20.95 -17.86 -13.37
CA ASP A 263 22.17 -18.13 -14.13
C ASP A 263 23.12 -16.91 -14.16
N GLY A 264 23.27 -16.25 -13.00
CA GLY A 264 24.06 -15.03 -12.82
C GLY A 264 23.46 -13.76 -13.45
N LYS A 265 22.30 -13.85 -14.13
CA LYS A 265 21.62 -12.71 -14.76
C LYS A 265 20.55 -12.13 -13.84
N PRO A 266 20.56 -10.82 -13.54
CA PRO A 266 19.51 -10.19 -12.76
C PRO A 266 18.17 -10.18 -13.51
N LEU A 267 17.11 -10.66 -12.84
CA LEU A 267 15.76 -10.75 -13.40
C LEU A 267 14.83 -9.68 -12.84
N GLN A 268 14.79 -9.54 -11.52
CA GLN A 268 13.87 -8.65 -10.82
C GLN A 268 14.53 -8.07 -9.57
N VAL A 269 14.07 -6.88 -9.16
CA VAL A 269 14.43 -6.28 -7.88
C VAL A 269 13.17 -6.00 -7.07
N TRP A 270 13.21 -6.35 -5.80
CA TRP A 270 12.33 -5.81 -4.78
C TRP A 270 13.02 -4.62 -4.13
N THR A 271 12.34 -3.48 -4.02
CA THR A 271 12.85 -2.31 -3.29
C THR A 271 11.72 -1.45 -2.72
N GLY A 272 12.03 -0.32 -2.10
CA GLY A 272 11.05 0.61 -1.54
C GLY A 272 11.50 1.17 -0.20
N SER A 273 10.54 1.66 0.59
CA SER A 273 10.80 2.27 1.90
C SER A 273 10.67 1.28 3.07
N THR A 274 10.15 0.08 2.82
CA THR A 274 9.86 -0.92 3.87
C THR A 274 11.12 -1.48 4.53
N ASN A 275 11.26 -1.23 5.82
CA ASN A 275 12.15 -2.00 6.71
C ASN A 275 11.56 -3.40 6.99
N ILE A 276 12.39 -4.42 7.14
CA ILE A 276 11.96 -5.81 7.41
C ILE A 276 11.81 -6.00 8.92
N THR A 277 10.79 -5.35 9.48
CA THR A 277 10.45 -5.33 10.91
C THR A 277 8.94 -5.29 11.07
N ASP A 278 8.38 -5.69 12.22
CA ASP A 278 6.93 -5.59 12.46
C ASP A 278 6.42 -4.17 12.20
N GLY A 279 7.07 -3.17 12.81
CA GLY A 279 6.76 -1.76 12.61
C GLY A 279 6.92 -1.28 11.16
N GLY A 280 7.99 -1.69 10.47
CA GLY A 280 8.21 -1.33 9.07
C GLY A 280 7.14 -1.89 8.14
N ILE A 281 6.68 -3.10 8.42
CA ILE A 281 5.73 -3.83 7.58
C ILE A 281 4.27 -3.43 7.87
N SER A 282 3.96 -2.96 9.08
CA SER A 282 2.56 -2.77 9.50
C SER A 282 2.26 -1.50 10.29
N GLY A 283 3.29 -0.84 10.83
CA GLY A 283 3.16 0.35 11.69
C GLY A 283 3.52 1.67 11.00
N HIS A 284 4.32 1.63 9.93
CA HIS A 284 4.77 2.80 9.18
C HIS A 284 4.14 2.87 7.80
N SER A 285 4.00 4.06 7.22
CA SER A 285 3.60 4.24 5.82
C SER A 285 4.73 3.84 4.90
N ASN A 286 4.67 2.62 4.38
CA ASN A 286 5.74 2.08 3.56
C ASN A 286 5.24 1.51 2.24
N VAL A 287 6.17 1.45 1.30
CA VAL A 287 5.97 0.93 -0.04
C VAL A 287 6.98 -0.17 -0.33
N GLY A 288 6.49 -1.26 -0.91
CA GLY A 288 7.26 -2.28 -1.61
C GLY A 288 7.06 -2.13 -3.12
N LEU A 289 8.11 -2.30 -3.89
CA LEU A 289 8.12 -2.23 -5.35
C LEU A 289 8.81 -3.48 -5.87
N SER A 290 8.11 -4.27 -6.67
CA SER A 290 8.71 -5.31 -7.51
C SER A 290 8.89 -4.78 -8.93
N CYS A 291 10.06 -4.98 -9.53
CA CYS A 291 10.39 -4.46 -10.85
C CYS A 291 11.27 -5.43 -11.64
N ALA A 292 10.95 -5.66 -12.91
CA ALA A 292 11.83 -6.37 -13.83
C ALA A 292 13.09 -5.54 -14.15
N ILE A 293 14.28 -6.15 -14.07
CA ILE A 293 15.58 -5.46 -14.24
C ILE A 293 15.91 -5.03 -15.67
N PRO A 294 15.44 -5.68 -16.76
CA PRO A 294 15.63 -5.15 -18.11
C PRO A 294 15.16 -3.69 -18.30
N LEU A 295 14.33 -3.17 -17.39
CA LEU A 295 13.79 -1.81 -17.40
C LEU A 295 14.55 -0.82 -16.49
N LEU A 296 15.48 -1.29 -15.64
CA LEU A 296 16.25 -0.47 -14.69
C LEU A 296 17.64 -0.08 -15.16
N LEU A 297 18.18 -0.76 -16.18
CA LEU A 297 19.51 -0.49 -16.72
C LEU A 297 19.71 0.95 -17.23
N PRO A 298 18.69 1.66 -17.78
CA PRO A 298 18.83 3.08 -18.11
C PRO A 298 18.89 4.01 -16.89
N ALA A 299 18.41 3.58 -15.71
CA ALA A 299 18.30 4.43 -14.51
C ALA A 299 19.47 4.28 -13.54
N ILE A 300 20.19 3.15 -13.56
CA ILE A 300 21.31 2.87 -12.65
C ILE A 300 22.67 3.27 -13.26
N SER A 301 22.77 3.43 -14.58
CA SER A 301 24.05 3.72 -15.23
C SER A 301 24.57 5.16 -15.00
N THR A 302 23.82 6.03 -14.32
CA THR A 302 24.18 7.44 -14.11
C THR A 302 24.58 7.80 -12.67
N THR A 303 24.50 6.88 -11.70
CA THR A 303 24.77 7.20 -10.28
C THR A 303 25.83 6.31 -9.60
N GLY A 304 26.47 5.39 -10.32
CA GLY A 304 27.45 4.43 -9.78
C GLY A 304 28.93 4.82 -9.87
N ARG A 305 29.28 6.10 -10.02
CA ARG A 305 30.65 6.59 -9.81
C ARG A 305 30.63 7.83 -8.93
N ARG A 306 30.68 7.64 -7.62
CA ARG A 306 31.35 8.47 -6.62
C ARG A 306 31.60 7.63 -5.39
#